data_AF-A0A822AM91-F1
#
_entry.id   AF-A0A822AM91-F1
#
_cell.length_a   1.000
_cell.length_b   1.000
_cell.length_c   1.000
_cell.angle_alpha   90.00
_cell.angle_beta   90.00
_cell.angle_gamma   90.00
#
_symmetry.space_group_name_H-M   'P 1'
#
loop_
_entity.id
_entity.type
_entity.pdbx_description
1 polymer ?
#
loop_
_entity_poly.entity_id
_entity_poly.type
_entity_poly.pdbx_seq_one_letter_code
_entity_poly.pdbx_strand_id
1 'polypeptide(L)'
;DFNNRFANKWKPWTKKTAPSYILCTHEKPDVWIEPSDSCIVQVKATEFMASDKYKCGFTLRFPRLEKFREDKAWHECVTYQELIDLRERNAGKLASRFMEHEANDDFDVNDQGQPTKTLTTKSKTISRQQAKPTVDSRFRGIDQQSVKQTGHFFANLEFCIMEGNEKHAKAELEKLVYENGGTCVQNALAKTHCVITGKKETTNRLFFFKKLNN
;
A
#
# COMPACT_ATOMS: atom_id res chain seq x y z
N ASP A 1 -17.20 15.38 22.87
CA ASP A 1 -17.25 14.83 24.24
C ASP A 1 -16.18 13.79 24.62
N PHE A 2 -15.16 13.49 23.80
CA PHE A 2 -14.19 12.45 24.15
C PHE A 2 -13.27 12.80 25.33
N ASN A 3 -12.89 14.08 25.47
CA ASN A 3 -12.11 14.54 26.64
C ASN A 3 -12.84 14.27 27.96
N ASN A 4 -14.17 14.28 27.96
CA ASN A 4 -14.97 14.04 29.17
C ASN A 4 -15.01 12.56 29.57
N ARG A 5 -14.86 11.63 28.61
CA ARG A 5 -14.91 10.18 28.87
C ARG A 5 -13.85 9.71 29.87
N PHE A 6 -12.68 10.34 29.87
CA PHE A 6 -11.54 9.95 30.72
C PHE A 6 -11.21 10.97 31.81
N ALA A 7 -11.97 12.07 31.91
CA ALA A 7 -11.62 13.21 32.76
C ALA A 7 -11.29 12.81 34.21
N ASN A 8 -12.06 11.88 34.80
CA ASN A 8 -11.89 11.45 36.19
C ASN A 8 -10.91 10.28 36.36
N LYS A 9 -10.31 9.77 35.28
CA LYS A 9 -9.45 8.58 35.29
C LYS A 9 -7.96 8.91 35.16
N TRP A 10 -7.64 10.15 34.80
CA TRP A 10 -6.27 10.63 34.70
C TRP A 10 -5.62 10.76 36.08
N LYS A 11 -4.40 10.25 36.20
CA LYS A 11 -3.57 10.29 37.40
C LYS A 11 -2.28 11.07 37.08
N PRO A 12 -1.78 11.94 37.97
CA PRO A 12 -0.49 12.62 37.74
C PRO A 12 0.66 11.63 37.62
N TRP A 13 1.56 11.85 36.66
CA TRP A 13 2.78 11.05 36.52
C TRP A 13 3.89 11.58 37.43
N THR A 14 4.21 10.84 38.48
CA THR A 14 5.31 11.16 39.41
C THR A 14 6.08 9.88 39.74
N LYS A 15 7.30 9.97 40.27
CA LYS A 15 8.07 8.78 40.68
C LYS A 15 7.33 7.87 41.69
N LYS A 16 6.39 8.42 42.47
CA LYS A 16 5.60 7.67 43.46
C LYS A 16 4.34 7.05 42.87
N THR A 17 3.76 7.70 41.85
CA THR A 17 2.47 7.31 41.25
C THR A 17 2.63 6.58 39.93
N ALA A 18 3.81 6.60 39.32
CA ALA A 18 4.10 5.89 38.08
C ALA A 18 4.03 4.38 38.33
N PRO A 19 3.16 3.65 37.62
CA PRO A 19 3.05 2.21 37.77
C PRO A 19 4.27 1.51 37.20
N SER A 20 4.69 0.41 37.83
CA SER A 20 5.86 -0.38 37.40
C SER A 20 5.68 -1.05 36.04
N TYR A 21 4.44 -1.25 35.59
CA TYR A 21 4.10 -1.92 34.32
C TYR A 21 3.96 -0.96 33.13
N ILE A 22 3.86 0.36 33.34
CA ILE A 22 3.93 1.34 32.25
C ILE A 22 5.38 1.82 32.16
N LEU A 23 6.11 1.24 31.21
CA LEU A 23 7.53 1.46 31.07
C LEU A 23 7.82 2.65 30.15
N CYS A 24 8.41 3.72 30.71
CA CYS A 24 8.86 4.89 29.96
C CYS A 24 10.39 5.04 30.06
N THR A 25 11.02 5.64 29.04
CA THR A 25 12.46 5.97 29.05
C THR A 25 12.66 7.48 29.20
N HIS A 26 13.00 8.18 28.12
CA HIS A 26 13.24 9.63 28.14
C HIS A 26 11.91 10.40 28.07
N GLU A 27 11.00 9.98 27.20
CA GLU A 27 9.69 10.60 27.06
C GLU A 27 8.77 10.12 28.19
N LYS A 28 8.26 11.07 28.99
CA LYS A 28 7.35 10.81 30.11
C LYS A 28 6.13 11.71 29.97
N PRO A 29 4.91 11.19 30.18
CA PRO A 29 3.72 12.01 30.13
C PRO A 29 3.57 12.84 31.40
N ASP A 30 2.75 13.90 31.36
CA ASP A 30 2.35 14.65 32.56
C ASP A 30 1.33 13.88 33.40
N VAL A 31 0.44 13.14 32.72
CA VAL A 31 -0.64 12.35 33.31
C VAL A 31 -0.73 10.98 32.64
N TRP A 32 -1.21 9.99 33.38
CA TRP A 32 -1.42 8.63 32.87
C TRP A 32 -2.80 8.10 33.25
N ILE A 33 -3.22 7.05 32.57
CA ILE A 33 -4.49 6.35 32.80
C ILE A 33 -4.22 4.86 32.94
N GLU A 34 -4.99 4.19 33.80
CA GLU A 34 -4.93 2.73 33.92
C GLU A 34 -5.29 2.09 32.56
N PRO A 35 -4.53 1.10 32.06
CA PRO A 35 -4.84 0.47 30.77
C PRO A 35 -6.28 -0.06 30.71
N SER A 36 -6.78 -0.66 31.79
CA SER A 36 -8.15 -1.17 31.90
C SER A 36 -9.23 -0.09 31.78
N ASP A 37 -8.88 1.16 32.08
CA ASP A 37 -9.76 2.31 32.02
C ASP A 37 -9.63 3.12 30.72
N SER A 38 -8.65 2.77 29.90
CA SER A 38 -8.28 3.43 28.65
C SER A 38 -9.08 2.89 27.45
N CYS A 39 -8.65 3.22 26.24
CA CYS A 39 -9.21 2.68 25.01
C CYS A 39 -8.12 2.41 23.97
N ILE A 40 -8.44 1.56 22.99
CA ILE A 40 -7.57 1.30 21.85
C ILE A 40 -7.78 2.37 20.77
N VAL A 41 -6.67 2.84 20.21
CA VAL A 41 -6.68 3.76 19.06
C VAL A 41 -6.03 3.11 17.86
N GLN A 42 -6.63 3.31 16.70
CA GLN A 42 -6.05 2.97 15.42
C GLN A 42 -5.21 4.16 14.93
N VAL A 43 -3.93 3.91 14.71
CA VAL A 43 -2.96 4.92 14.28
C VAL A 43 -2.45 4.57 12.90
N LYS A 44 -2.48 5.55 11.99
CA LYS A 44 -1.87 5.49 10.67
C LYS A 44 -0.53 6.20 10.69
N ALA A 45 0.51 5.57 10.17
CA ALA A 45 1.87 6.13 10.12
C ALA A 45 2.59 5.69 8.84
N THR A 46 3.71 6.34 8.51
CA THR A 46 4.48 6.02 7.30
C THR A 46 5.48 4.88 7.51
N GLU A 47 6.19 4.89 8.64
CA GLU A 47 7.26 3.94 8.95
C GLU A 47 7.61 3.93 10.44
N PHE A 48 8.30 2.87 10.86
CA PHE A 48 9.00 2.80 12.13
C PHE A 48 10.38 3.47 12.03
N MET A 49 10.73 4.28 13.03
CA MET A 49 12.04 4.91 13.18
C MET A 49 12.68 4.46 14.50
N ALA A 50 13.96 4.08 14.48
CA ALA A 50 14.68 3.77 15.71
C ALA A 50 14.70 4.99 16.64
N SER A 51 14.44 4.79 17.93
CA SER A 51 14.46 5.86 18.93
C SER A 51 14.62 5.28 20.33
N ASP A 52 15.56 5.83 21.08
CA ASP A 52 15.78 5.57 22.50
C ASP A 52 14.75 6.26 23.43
N LYS A 53 14.03 7.25 22.90
CA LYS A 53 13.04 8.05 23.65
C LYS A 53 11.85 7.25 24.17
N TYR A 54 11.55 6.12 23.53
CA TYR A 54 10.44 5.24 23.88
C TYR A 54 10.95 3.85 24.25
N LYS A 55 10.26 3.17 25.17
CA LYS A 55 10.73 1.88 25.70
C LYS A 55 10.87 0.78 24.66
N CYS A 56 10.01 0.79 23.63
CA CYS A 56 10.05 -0.22 22.56
C CYS A 56 11.27 -0.10 21.63
N GLY A 57 12.09 0.97 21.74
CA GLY A 57 13.29 1.18 20.93
C GLY A 57 13.03 1.78 19.55
N PHE A 58 11.78 2.14 19.26
CA PHE A 58 11.38 2.79 18.01
C PHE A 58 10.15 3.69 18.23
N THR A 59 9.86 4.51 17.23
CA THR A 59 8.69 5.40 17.17
C THR A 59 8.08 5.40 15.76
N LEU A 60 6.93 6.01 15.61
CA LEU A 60 6.22 6.12 14.33
C LEU A 60 6.56 7.46 13.65
N ARG A 61 6.80 7.44 12.33
CA ARG A 61 6.93 8.66 11.53
C ARG A 61 5.56 9.10 11.00
N PHE A 62 5.24 10.37 11.23
CA PHE A 62 3.97 10.99 10.85
C PHE A 62 2.72 10.23 11.36
N PRO A 63 2.66 9.89 12.65
CA PRO A 63 1.49 9.21 13.21
C PRO A 63 0.26 10.11 13.17
N ARG A 64 -0.88 9.54 12.78
CA ARG A 64 -2.19 10.19 12.75
C ARG A 64 -3.20 9.26 13.39
N LEU A 65 -4.03 9.81 14.28
CA LEU A 65 -5.18 9.11 14.82
C LEU A 65 -6.21 8.92 13.71
N GLU A 66 -6.58 7.67 13.44
CA GLU A 66 -7.57 7.32 12.42
C GLU A 66 -8.93 7.03 13.05
N LYS A 67 -8.96 6.23 14.12
CA LYS A 67 -10.20 5.81 14.77
C LYS A 67 -9.98 5.42 16.23
N PHE A 68 -10.99 5.67 17.07
CA PHE A 68 -11.11 5.04 18.38
C PHE A 68 -11.78 3.68 18.22
N ARG A 69 -11.10 2.61 18.64
CA ARG A 69 -11.54 1.22 18.47
C ARG A 69 -12.33 0.77 19.69
N GLU A 70 -13.59 1.23 19.76
CA GLU A 70 -14.54 0.81 20.80
C GLU A 70 -14.98 -0.65 20.64
N ASP A 71 -14.73 -1.22 19.47
CA ASP A 71 -14.92 -2.63 19.15
C ASP A 71 -13.88 -3.55 19.80
N LYS A 72 -12.83 -2.99 20.42
CA LYS A 72 -11.75 -3.75 21.07
C LYS A 72 -11.66 -3.44 22.55
N ALA A 73 -11.45 -4.48 23.35
CA ALA A 73 -11.08 -4.36 24.75
C ALA A 73 -9.63 -3.85 24.90
N TRP A 74 -9.32 -3.28 26.05
CA TRP A 74 -8.03 -2.67 26.34
C TRP A 74 -6.84 -3.64 26.23
N HIS A 75 -7.07 -4.93 26.51
CA HIS A 75 -6.05 -5.98 26.48
C HIS A 75 -5.84 -6.57 25.07
N GLU A 76 -6.63 -6.16 24.08
CA GLU A 76 -6.48 -6.54 22.66
C GLU A 76 -5.60 -5.53 21.90
N CYS A 77 -4.74 -4.81 22.63
CA CYS A 77 -3.74 -3.94 22.05
C CYS A 77 -2.67 -4.76 21.31
N VAL A 78 -2.02 -4.13 20.33
CA VAL A 78 -0.93 -4.77 19.59
C VAL A 78 0.22 -5.07 20.56
N THR A 79 0.65 -6.33 20.59
CA THR A 79 1.74 -6.79 21.43
C THR A 79 3.09 -6.31 20.91
N TYR A 80 4.11 -6.35 21.77
CA TYR A 80 5.46 -5.98 21.36
C TYR A 80 6.01 -6.88 20.23
N GLN A 81 5.74 -8.19 20.29
CA GLN A 81 6.19 -9.13 19.26
C GLN A 81 5.53 -8.84 17.91
N GLU A 82 4.22 -8.60 17.89
CA GLU A 82 3.52 -8.23 16.64
C GLU A 82 4.05 -6.93 16.04
N LEU A 83 4.47 -5.96 16.87
CA LEU A 83 5.11 -4.72 16.39
C LEU A 83 6.49 -4.99 15.77
N ILE A 84 7.29 -5.88 16.36
CA ILE A 84 8.59 -6.29 15.81
C ILE A 84 8.38 -7.01 14.48
N ASP A 85 7.47 -7.98 14.43
CA ASP A 85 7.16 -8.72 13.21
C ASP A 85 6.68 -7.78 12.11
N LEU A 86 5.83 -6.80 12.45
CA LEU A 86 5.33 -5.80 11.49
C LEU A 86 6.46 -4.90 10.96
N ARG A 87 7.40 -4.54 11.83
CA ARG A 87 8.59 -3.74 11.46
C ARG A 87 9.52 -4.53 10.55
N GLU A 88 9.79 -5.79 10.88
CA GLU A 88 10.73 -6.63 10.14
C GLU A 88 10.18 -7.04 8.78
N ARG A 89 8.91 -7.47 8.71
CA ARG A 89 8.26 -7.87 7.45
C ARG A 89 8.31 -6.80 6.37
N ASN A 90 8.26 -5.53 6.75
CA ASN A 90 8.16 -4.42 5.80
C ASN A 90 9.42 -3.54 5.76
N ALA A 91 10.56 -4.02 6.27
CA ALA A 91 11.80 -3.23 6.38
C ALA A 91 11.58 -1.84 7.02
N GLY A 92 10.67 -1.78 7.99
CA GLY A 92 10.25 -0.57 8.70
C GLY A 92 9.15 0.27 8.04
N LYS A 93 8.79 0.05 6.77
CA LYS A 93 7.72 0.82 6.09
C LYS A 93 6.33 0.30 6.47
N LEU A 94 5.37 1.18 6.74
CA LEU A 94 3.99 0.81 7.04
C LEU A 94 3.04 0.98 5.83
N ALA A 95 3.55 1.59 4.76
CA ALA A 95 2.78 1.86 3.54
C ALA A 95 3.01 0.82 2.43
N SER A 96 3.89 -0.16 2.62
CA SER A 96 4.16 -1.18 1.60
C SER A 96 3.30 -2.41 1.82
N ARG A 97 2.35 -2.63 0.90
CA ARG A 97 1.66 -3.91 0.66
C ARG A 97 0.83 -4.46 1.83
N PHE A 98 -0.26 -3.79 2.15
CA PHE A 98 -1.48 -4.54 2.45
C PHE A 98 -2.01 -5.09 1.13
N MET A 99 -1.43 -6.18 0.64
CA MET A 99 -2.15 -7.12 -0.23
C MET A 99 -2.31 -8.39 0.59
N GLU A 100 -3.57 -8.81 0.70
CA GLU A 100 -4.02 -10.03 1.36
C GLU A 100 -3.07 -11.20 1.06
N HIS A 101 -2.60 -11.84 2.12
CA HIS A 101 -1.99 -13.16 2.02
C HIS A 101 -2.96 -14.18 2.58
N GLU A 102 -4.09 -14.36 1.89
CA GLU A 102 -4.87 -15.59 1.98
C GLU A 102 -5.33 -15.97 0.56
N ALA A 103 -4.53 -16.82 -0.10
CA ALA A 103 -4.97 -18.01 -0.83
C ALA A 103 -3.89 -18.47 -1.82
N ASN A 104 -3.41 -19.68 -1.57
CA ASN A 104 -2.82 -20.64 -2.51
C ASN A 104 -1.39 -20.38 -3.00
N ASP A 105 -0.50 -20.91 -2.17
CA ASP A 105 0.68 -21.70 -2.54
C ASP A 105 0.45 -22.48 -3.85
N ASP A 106 1.12 -22.06 -4.92
CA ASP A 106 1.85 -22.89 -5.89
C ASP A 106 2.30 -22.03 -7.09
N PHE A 107 3.55 -21.56 -7.08
CA PHE A 107 4.28 -21.30 -8.33
C PHE A 107 5.79 -21.37 -8.10
N ASP A 108 6.27 -22.61 -8.14
CA ASP A 108 7.47 -23.12 -8.79
C ASP A 108 8.65 -22.14 -9.00
N VAL A 109 9.60 -22.19 -8.06
CA VAL A 109 10.94 -21.63 -8.19
C VAL A 109 11.83 -22.72 -8.77
N ASN A 110 12.02 -22.72 -10.09
CA ASN A 110 13.07 -23.51 -10.71
C ASN A 110 14.32 -22.65 -10.92
N ASP A 111 15.19 -22.64 -9.90
CA ASP A 111 16.61 -22.32 -10.08
C ASP A 111 17.42 -23.27 -9.18
N GLN A 112 17.70 -24.47 -9.72
CA GLN A 112 18.55 -25.45 -9.06
C GLN A 112 20.02 -25.05 -9.21
N GLY A 113 20.67 -24.77 -8.08
CA GLY A 113 22.11 -24.59 -8.01
C GLY A 113 22.63 -24.19 -6.63
N GLN A 114 22.36 -24.96 -5.59
CA GLN A 114 23.09 -24.91 -4.31
C GLN A 114 24.32 -25.86 -4.36
N PRO A 115 25.39 -25.72 -3.53
CA PRO A 115 25.28 -25.34 -2.12
C PRO A 115 26.40 -24.48 -1.47
N THR A 116 25.96 -23.74 -0.44
CA THR A 116 26.60 -23.34 0.83
C THR A 116 28.13 -23.25 0.96
N LYS A 117 28.64 -22.10 1.42
CA LYS A 117 29.62 -22.02 2.52
C LYS A 117 29.74 -20.62 3.15
N THR A 118 30.06 -20.69 4.43
CA THR A 118 30.12 -19.72 5.51
C THR A 118 31.23 -18.66 5.39
N LEU A 119 31.05 -17.57 6.14
CA LEU A 119 32.06 -16.68 6.75
C LEU A 119 32.78 -15.60 5.89
N THR A 120 32.66 -14.38 6.42
CA THR A 120 33.69 -13.32 6.52
C THR A 120 34.19 -12.59 5.27
N THR A 121 34.05 -11.26 5.36
CA THR A 121 34.91 -10.22 4.76
C THR A 121 34.97 -10.13 3.23
N LYS A 122 34.31 -9.11 2.68
CA LYS A 122 34.94 -7.87 2.14
C LYS A 122 33.93 -7.13 1.27
N SER A 123 33.72 -5.87 1.63
CA SER A 123 33.08 -4.85 0.81
C SER A 123 33.60 -4.92 -0.64
N LYS A 124 32.70 -5.21 -1.58
CA LYS A 124 32.81 -4.79 -2.97
C LYS A 124 31.60 -3.94 -3.27
N THR A 125 31.83 -2.64 -3.33
CA THR A 125 30.93 -1.64 -3.88
C THR A 125 30.59 -2.02 -5.32
N ILE A 126 29.50 -2.78 -5.51
CA ILE A 126 28.86 -2.90 -6.82
C ILE A 126 27.99 -1.65 -6.94
N SER A 127 28.38 -0.75 -7.83
CA SER A 127 27.56 0.38 -8.25
C SER A 127 26.26 -0.18 -8.83
N ARG A 128 25.24 -0.28 -7.97
CA ARG A 128 23.88 -0.57 -8.37
C ARG A 128 23.45 0.61 -9.23
N GLN A 129 23.64 0.51 -10.55
CA GLN A 129 23.00 1.40 -11.49
C GLN A 129 21.52 1.33 -11.14
N GLN A 130 21.00 2.38 -10.52
CA GLN A 130 19.60 2.46 -10.17
C GLN A 130 18.86 2.36 -11.50
N ALA A 131 18.21 1.21 -11.73
CA ALA A 131 17.30 1.05 -12.84
C ALA A 131 16.34 2.24 -12.74
N LYS A 132 16.39 3.13 -13.73
CA LYS A 132 15.52 4.29 -13.77
C LYS A 132 14.09 3.78 -13.56
N PRO A 133 13.26 4.44 -12.74
CA PRO A 133 11.87 4.04 -12.59
C PRO A 133 11.25 4.03 -13.99
N THR A 134 10.93 2.84 -14.48
CA THR A 134 10.28 2.66 -15.77
C THR A 134 8.88 2.14 -15.51
N VAL A 135 7.96 2.58 -16.35
CA VAL A 135 6.57 2.11 -16.33
C VAL A 135 6.55 0.64 -16.77
N ASP A 136 5.82 -0.20 -16.04
CA ASP A 136 5.58 -1.62 -16.38
C ASP A 136 5.02 -1.69 -17.82
N SER A 137 5.44 -2.71 -18.58
CA SER A 137 5.11 -2.84 -20.01
C SER A 137 3.61 -2.81 -20.28
N ARG A 138 2.78 -3.21 -19.32
CA ARG A 138 1.30 -3.17 -19.43
C ARG A 138 0.71 -1.76 -19.42
N PHE A 139 1.46 -0.76 -18.96
CA PHE A 139 1.04 0.65 -18.95
C PHE A 139 1.79 1.49 -20.00
N ARG A 140 2.61 0.85 -20.85
CA ARG A 140 3.19 1.50 -22.03
C ARG A 140 2.21 1.35 -23.19
N GLY A 141 1.84 2.48 -23.81
CA GLY A 141 1.13 2.44 -25.08
C GLY A 141 2.07 2.03 -26.22
N ILE A 142 1.50 1.47 -27.28
CA ILE A 142 2.22 1.25 -28.54
C ILE A 142 2.71 2.57 -29.15
N ASP A 143 3.88 2.51 -29.78
CA ASP A 143 4.41 3.61 -30.59
C ASP A 143 3.53 3.80 -31.85
N GLN A 144 2.74 4.87 -31.81
CA GLN A 144 1.77 5.24 -32.84
C GLN A 144 2.42 5.49 -34.21
N GLN A 145 3.70 5.89 -34.22
CA GLN A 145 4.41 6.21 -35.47
C GLN A 145 4.74 4.97 -36.29
N SER A 146 4.75 3.79 -35.66
CA SER A 146 5.12 2.54 -36.32
C SER A 146 3.95 1.85 -37.03
N VAL A 147 2.70 2.33 -36.87
CA VAL A 147 1.51 1.66 -37.39
C VAL A 147 0.93 2.41 -38.59
N LYS A 148 0.86 1.72 -39.75
CA LYS A 148 0.22 2.25 -40.96
C LYS A 148 -1.30 2.16 -40.83
N GLN A 149 -1.98 3.29 -40.92
CA GLN A 149 -3.45 3.33 -40.95
C GLN A 149 -3.94 2.68 -42.25
N THR A 150 -4.83 1.70 -42.14
CA THR A 150 -5.44 0.96 -43.25
C THR A 150 -6.91 1.30 -43.43
N GLY A 151 -7.58 1.84 -42.41
CA GLY A 151 -8.99 2.25 -42.46
C GLY A 151 -9.30 3.44 -41.56
N HIS A 152 -10.56 3.91 -41.62
CA HIS A 152 -11.06 5.09 -40.89
C HIS A 152 -12.31 4.79 -40.05
N PHE A 153 -12.60 3.52 -39.75
CA PHE A 153 -13.81 3.10 -39.06
C PHE A 153 -13.93 3.70 -37.64
N PHE A 154 -12.80 4.03 -37.02
CA PHE A 154 -12.71 4.61 -35.68
C PHE A 154 -12.23 6.06 -35.69
N ALA A 155 -12.36 6.78 -36.81
CA ALA A 155 -11.94 8.18 -36.90
C ALA A 155 -12.58 9.03 -35.79
N ASN A 156 -11.76 9.81 -35.09
CA ASN A 156 -12.15 10.66 -33.95
C ASN A 156 -12.71 9.92 -32.72
N LEU A 157 -12.54 8.59 -32.63
CA LEU A 157 -12.94 7.82 -31.45
C LEU A 157 -11.73 7.50 -30.57
N GLU A 158 -11.93 7.63 -29.26
CA GLU A 158 -10.92 7.31 -28.23
C GLU A 158 -11.23 6.00 -27.53
N PHE A 159 -10.25 5.11 -27.44
CA PHE A 159 -10.34 3.82 -26.79
C PHE A 159 -9.36 3.73 -25.64
N CYS A 160 -9.79 3.17 -24.50
CA CYS A 160 -8.90 2.87 -23.38
C CYS A 160 -8.79 1.36 -23.20
N ILE A 161 -7.63 0.79 -23.51
CA ILE A 161 -7.40 -0.66 -23.39
C ILE A 161 -6.63 -0.93 -22.11
N MET A 162 -7.33 -1.51 -21.13
CA MET A 162 -6.78 -1.76 -19.79
C MET A 162 -6.05 -3.10 -19.75
N GLU A 163 -6.65 -4.14 -20.33
CA GLU A 163 -6.13 -5.51 -20.32
C GLU A 163 -6.59 -6.24 -21.59
N GLY A 164 -5.72 -7.09 -22.15
CA GLY A 164 -6.10 -8.04 -23.19
C GLY A 164 -6.81 -9.26 -22.62
N ASN A 165 -7.28 -10.16 -23.47
CA ASN A 165 -7.84 -11.45 -23.06
C ASN A 165 -6.95 -12.61 -23.54
N GLU A 166 -7.37 -13.85 -23.30
CA GLU A 166 -6.64 -15.06 -23.74
C GLU A 166 -6.40 -15.13 -25.27
N LYS A 167 -7.20 -14.41 -26.06
CA LYS A 167 -7.16 -14.45 -27.54
C LYS A 167 -6.41 -13.28 -28.16
N HIS A 168 -6.41 -12.13 -27.49
CA HIS A 168 -5.85 -10.89 -27.99
C HIS A 168 -5.10 -10.16 -26.89
N ALA A 169 -3.80 -9.97 -27.09
CA ALA A 169 -2.99 -9.20 -26.17
C ALA A 169 -3.40 -7.71 -26.21
N LYS A 170 -3.17 -6.97 -25.11
CA LYS A 170 -3.44 -5.52 -25.05
C LYS A 170 -2.81 -4.78 -26.23
N ALA A 171 -1.57 -5.11 -26.57
CA ALA A 171 -0.85 -4.52 -27.68
C ALA A 171 -1.54 -4.76 -29.04
N GLU A 172 -2.04 -5.97 -29.29
CA GLU A 172 -2.72 -6.28 -30.55
C GLU A 172 -4.01 -5.45 -30.71
N LEU A 173 -4.76 -5.28 -29.61
CA LEU A 173 -5.96 -4.46 -29.59
C LEU A 173 -5.63 -2.98 -29.84
N GLU A 174 -4.57 -2.45 -29.22
CA GLU A 174 -4.12 -1.07 -29.46
C GLU A 174 -3.73 -0.88 -30.93
N LYS A 175 -3.01 -1.84 -31.52
CA LYS A 175 -2.64 -1.84 -32.94
C LYS A 175 -3.88 -1.82 -33.84
N LEU A 176 -4.87 -2.66 -33.59
CA LEU A 176 -6.11 -2.72 -34.38
C LEU A 176 -6.89 -1.40 -34.33
N VAL A 177 -6.94 -0.75 -33.16
CA VAL A 177 -7.58 0.57 -33.03
C VAL A 177 -6.85 1.60 -33.89
N TYR A 178 -5.51 1.65 -33.84
CA TYR A 178 -4.74 2.58 -34.66
C TYR A 178 -4.86 2.29 -36.16
N GLU A 179 -4.81 1.02 -36.58
CA GLU A 179 -4.97 0.61 -37.98
C GLU A 179 -6.29 1.11 -38.57
N ASN A 180 -7.34 1.17 -37.76
CA ASN A 180 -8.68 1.63 -38.16
C ASN A 180 -8.93 3.13 -37.88
N GLY A 181 -7.89 3.91 -37.55
CA GLY A 181 -7.95 5.36 -37.41
C GLY A 181 -8.43 5.88 -36.05
N GLY A 182 -8.48 5.01 -35.03
CA GLY A 182 -8.82 5.37 -33.65
C GLY A 182 -7.61 5.80 -32.83
N THR A 183 -7.86 6.43 -31.68
CA THR A 183 -6.83 6.89 -30.73
C THR A 183 -6.87 6.06 -29.46
N CYS A 184 -5.73 5.50 -29.01
CA CYS A 184 -5.67 4.81 -27.72
C CYS A 184 -5.20 5.74 -26.60
N VAL A 185 -5.94 5.77 -25.48
CA VAL A 185 -5.63 6.53 -24.27
C VAL A 185 -5.37 5.58 -23.09
N GLN A 186 -4.43 5.91 -22.21
CA GLN A 186 -4.14 5.07 -21.03
C GLN A 186 -5.08 5.37 -19.85
N ASN A 187 -5.74 6.52 -19.85
CA ASN A 187 -6.71 6.92 -18.84
C ASN A 187 -8.03 7.28 -19.53
N ALA A 188 -9.11 6.58 -19.17
CA ALA A 188 -10.44 6.90 -19.65
C ALA A 188 -10.91 8.26 -19.08
N LEU A 189 -11.38 9.13 -19.95
CA LEU A 189 -11.98 10.43 -19.64
C LEU A 189 -13.42 10.48 -20.18
N ALA A 190 -14.15 11.56 -19.92
CA ALA A 190 -15.53 11.72 -20.39
C ALA A 190 -15.68 11.64 -21.93
N LYS A 191 -14.61 11.93 -22.67
CA LYS A 191 -14.54 11.85 -24.14
C LYS A 191 -14.14 10.46 -24.68
N THR A 192 -13.76 9.53 -23.79
CA THR A 192 -13.36 8.18 -24.19
C THR A 192 -14.59 7.41 -24.62
N HIS A 193 -14.61 6.98 -25.88
CA HIS A 193 -15.75 6.31 -26.49
C HIS A 193 -15.96 4.91 -25.92
N CYS A 194 -14.89 4.16 -25.67
CA CYS A 194 -14.97 2.78 -25.18
C CYS A 194 -13.78 2.39 -24.31
N VAL A 195 -14.05 1.58 -23.26
CA VAL A 195 -13.03 0.98 -22.39
C VAL A 195 -13.06 -0.53 -22.59
N ILE A 196 -11.91 -1.12 -22.93
CA ILE A 196 -11.76 -2.55 -23.22
C ILE A 196 -10.99 -3.22 -22.08
N THR A 197 -11.56 -4.29 -21.53
CA THR A 197 -10.98 -5.10 -20.45
C THR A 197 -11.19 -6.60 -20.73
N GLY A 198 -10.18 -7.42 -20.41
CA GLY A 198 -10.20 -8.85 -20.71
C GLY A 198 -10.78 -9.75 -19.62
N LYS A 199 -11.09 -9.23 -18.42
CA LYS A 199 -11.66 -10.03 -17.32
C LYS A 199 -13.18 -9.97 -17.32
N LYS A 200 -13.81 -11.14 -17.23
CA LYS A 200 -15.28 -11.28 -17.09
C LYS A 200 -15.80 -10.90 -15.70
N GLU A 201 -14.94 -10.68 -14.72
CA GLU A 201 -15.35 -10.28 -13.37
C GLU A 201 -14.42 -9.21 -12.83
N THR A 202 -14.90 -7.97 -12.81
CA THR A 202 -14.45 -6.97 -11.84
C THR A 202 -15.64 -6.10 -11.45
N THR A 203 -16.62 -6.72 -10.82
CA THR A 203 -17.48 -6.05 -9.84
C THR A 203 -16.55 -5.54 -8.73
N ASN A 204 -16.08 -4.30 -8.85
CA ASN A 204 -15.62 -3.41 -7.78
C ASN A 204 -14.85 -2.22 -8.38
N ARG A 205 -15.57 -1.35 -9.09
CA ARG A 205 -15.29 0.09 -9.03
C ARG A 205 -16.61 0.82 -8.87
N LEU A 206 -16.71 1.47 -7.72
CA LEU A 206 -17.74 2.42 -7.34
C LEU A 206 -17.95 3.41 -8.51
N PHE A 207 -18.99 3.18 -9.31
CA PHE A 207 -19.44 4.09 -10.34
C PHE A 207 -20.15 5.26 -9.66
N PHE A 208 -19.46 6.38 -9.42
CA PHE A 208 -20.14 7.66 -9.35
C PHE A 208 -20.43 8.13 -10.78
N PHE A 209 -21.53 7.66 -11.37
CA PHE A 209 -22.15 8.35 -12.50
C PHE A 209 -23.11 9.40 -11.96
N LYS A 210 -22.65 10.65 -11.88
CA LYS A 210 -23.56 11.79 -11.82
C LYS A 210 -24.12 11.98 -13.23
N LYS A 211 -25.41 11.70 -13.39
CA LYS A 211 -26.23 12.07 -14.54
C LYS A 211 -26.22 13.60 -14.64
N LEU A 212 -25.63 14.16 -15.70
CA LEU A 212 -25.95 15.51 -16.14
C LEU A 212 -27.07 15.35 -17.17
N ASN A 213 -28.30 15.59 -16.74
CA ASN A 213 -29.41 15.85 -17.64
C ASN A 213 -29.26 17.29 -18.15
N ASN A 214 -29.41 17.45 -19.48
CA ASN A 214 -29.54 18.67 -20.28
C ASN A 214 -28.68 19.88 -19.88
#